data_AF-A0A918VD86-F1
#
_entry.id   AF-A0A918VD86-F1
#
_cell.length_a   1.000
_cell.length_b   1.000
_cell.length_c   1.000
_cell.angle_alpha   90.00
_cell.angle_beta   90.00
_cell.angle_gamma   90.00
#
_symmetry.space_group_name_H-M   'P 1'
#
loop_
_entity.id
_entity.type
_entity.pdbx_description
1 polymer ?
#
loop_
_entity_poly.entity_id
_entity_poly.type
_entity_poly.pdbx_seq_one_letter_code
_entity_poly.pdbx_strand_id
1 'polypeptide(L)'
;MTLKTLSSNCFTVVIVGAIAFLIHFLINRLIESAVTVYQLLYSYAINILLACGVIILLFVFKKKLQDQLGFLFMGASLLKFVFFFVLFYPEYNADGDLTRLEFLTFFIPYAICLITESVVLSKFLNSLDNSK
;
A
#
# COMPACT_ATOMS: atom_id res chain seq x y z
N MET A 1 -16.94 -10.69 -5.86
CA MET A 1 -16.75 -9.36 -5.23
C MET A 1 -17.87 -8.40 -5.64
N THR A 2 -18.69 -7.99 -4.68
CA THR A 2 -19.74 -6.96 -4.87
C THR A 2 -19.17 -5.56 -4.56
N LEU A 3 -19.91 -4.50 -4.89
CA LEU A 3 -19.50 -3.12 -4.58
C LEU A 3 -19.35 -2.91 -3.06
N LYS A 4 -20.18 -3.58 -2.25
CA LYS A 4 -20.09 -3.57 -0.78
C LYS A 4 -18.77 -4.20 -0.30
N THR A 5 -18.37 -5.33 -0.87
CA THR A 5 -17.08 -5.97 -0.55
C THR A 5 -15.90 -5.10 -0.96
N LEU A 6 -15.98 -4.41 -2.11
CA LEU A 6 -14.96 -3.46 -2.55
C LEU A 6 -14.77 -2.34 -1.54
N SER A 7 -15.87 -1.65 -1.18
CA SER A 7 -15.82 -0.57 -0.19
C SER A 7 -15.29 -1.05 1.15
N SER A 8 -15.69 -2.25 1.59
CA SER A 8 -15.19 -2.85 2.84
C SER A 8 -13.69 -3.09 2.80
N ASN A 9 -13.16 -3.60 1.69
CA ASN A 9 -11.73 -3.90 1.56
C ASN A 9 -10.87 -2.63 1.52
N CYS A 10 -11.31 -1.60 0.80
CA CYS A 10 -10.65 -0.28 0.83
C CYS A 10 -10.68 0.31 2.24
N PHE A 11 -11.81 0.21 2.94
CA PHE A 11 -11.91 0.65 4.33
C PHE A 11 -10.95 -0.12 5.26
N THR A 12 -10.78 -1.43 5.07
CA THR A 12 -9.78 -2.22 5.81
C THR A 12 -8.36 -1.67 5.60
N VAL A 13 -7.97 -1.37 4.35
CA VAL A 13 -6.65 -0.78 4.06
C VAL A 13 -6.47 0.56 4.76
N VAL A 14 -7.49 1.43 4.71
CA VAL A 14 -7.44 2.75 5.37
C VAL A 14 -7.27 2.60 6.89
N ILE A 15 -8.03 1.73 7.54
CA ILE A 15 -7.95 1.51 8.99
C ILE A 15 -6.59 0.92 9.39
N VAL A 16 -6.13 -0.11 8.69
CA VAL A 16 -4.82 -0.73 8.96
C VAL A 16 -3.69 0.28 8.74
N GLY A 17 -3.75 1.06 7.65
CA GLY A 17 -2.81 2.13 7.36
C GLY A 17 -2.81 3.23 8.42
N ALA A 18 -3.99 3.66 8.89
CA ALA A 18 -4.11 4.68 9.94
C ALA A 18 -3.53 4.21 11.29
N ILE A 19 -3.81 2.97 11.70
CA ILE A 19 -3.23 2.39 12.91
C ILE A 19 -1.71 2.31 12.78
N ALA A 20 -1.21 1.82 11.65
CA ALA A 20 0.21 1.74 11.38
C ALA A 20 0.88 3.12 11.36
N PHE A 21 0.21 4.16 10.84
CA PHE A 21 0.70 5.53 10.87
C PHE A 21 0.87 6.02 12.29
N LEU A 22 -0.12 5.81 13.17
CA LEU A 22 -0.05 6.23 14.57
C LEU A 22 1.12 5.56 15.29
N ILE A 23 1.32 4.26 15.08
CA ILE A 23 2.45 3.53 15.67
C ILE A 23 3.79 4.07 15.16
N HIS A 24 3.93 4.24 13.84
CA HIS A 24 5.16 4.75 13.24
C HIS A 24 5.46 6.19 13.66
N PHE A 25 4.44 7.03 13.76
CA PHE A 25 4.55 8.39 14.28
C PHE A 25 5.06 8.41 15.73
N LEU A 26 4.47 7.60 16.60
CA LEU A 26 4.90 7.50 18.00
C LEU A 26 6.36 7.03 18.10
N ILE A 27 6.75 6.02 17.33
CA ILE A 27 8.14 5.54 17.29
C ILE A 27 9.09 6.66 16.84
N ASN A 28 8.78 7.38 15.75
CA ASN A 28 9.60 8.49 15.26
C ASN A 28 9.77 9.60 16.32
N ARG A 29 8.75 9.86 17.13
CA ARG A 29 8.82 10.82 18.25
C ARG A 29 9.70 10.32 19.39
N LEU A 30 9.72 9.02 19.68
CA LEU A 30 10.53 8.43 20.74
C LEU A 30 12.02 8.36 20.40
N ILE A 31 12.36 8.19 19.12
CA ILE A 31 13.75 8.10 18.65
C ILE A 31 14.31 9.43 18.14
N GLU A 32 13.55 10.53 18.28
CA GLU A 32 13.90 11.86 17.76
C GLU A 32 14.32 11.83 16.28
N SER A 33 13.55 11.10 15.47
CA SER A 33 13.82 10.94 14.04
C SER A 33 13.84 12.28 13.32
N ALA A 34 14.80 12.45 12.40
CA ALA A 34 14.88 13.61 11.51
C ALA A 34 13.74 13.66 10.47
N VAL A 35 13.01 12.56 10.29
CA VAL A 35 11.87 12.48 9.36
C VAL A 35 10.74 13.37 9.85
N THR A 36 10.28 14.26 8.96
CA THR A 36 9.20 15.18 9.29
C THR A 36 7.84 14.47 9.34
N VAL A 37 6.91 15.04 10.11
CA VAL A 37 5.51 14.56 10.17
C VAL A 37 4.85 14.62 8.78
N TYR A 38 5.19 15.62 7.98
CA TYR A 38 4.68 15.76 6.62
C TYR A 38 5.14 14.61 5.71
N GLN A 39 6.43 14.27 5.73
CA GLN A 39 6.98 13.15 4.95
C GLN A 39 6.33 11.82 5.34
N LEU A 40 6.13 11.59 6.64
CA LEU A 40 5.44 10.40 7.13
C LEU A 40 3.98 10.37 6.68
N LEU A 41 3.23 11.46 6.86
CA LEU A 41 1.83 11.55 6.45
C LEU A 41 1.67 11.35 4.94
N TYR A 42 2.51 12.02 4.14
CA TYR A 42 2.54 11.91 2.69
C TYR A 42 2.79 10.47 2.25
N SER A 43 3.77 9.79 2.87
CA SER A 43 4.06 8.38 2.60
C SER A 43 2.88 7.45 2.85
N TYR A 44 2.20 7.58 4.00
CA TYR A 44 1.03 6.76 4.30
C TYR A 44 -0.15 7.08 3.39
N ALA A 45 -0.40 8.36 3.09
CA ALA A 45 -1.48 8.77 2.21
C ALA A 45 -1.31 8.18 0.80
N ILE A 46 -0.11 8.28 0.22
CA ILE A 46 0.20 7.73 -1.10
C ILE A 46 0.09 6.20 -1.10
N ASN A 47 0.64 5.50 -0.10
CA ASN A 47 0.58 4.05 -0.06
C ASN A 47 -0.86 3.52 0.11
N ILE A 48 -1.68 4.17 0.94
CA ILE A 48 -3.11 3.83 1.09
C ILE A 48 -3.86 4.10 -0.21
N LEU A 49 -3.62 5.24 -0.86
CA LEU A 49 -4.25 5.61 -2.13
C LEU A 49 -3.92 4.58 -3.22
N LEU A 50 -2.64 4.25 -3.37
CA LEU A 50 -2.16 3.27 -4.34
C LEU A 50 -2.74 1.88 -4.07
N ALA A 51 -2.80 1.45 -2.81
CA ALA A 51 -3.38 0.17 -2.42
C ALA A 51 -4.88 0.09 -2.72
N CYS A 52 -5.64 1.15 -2.42
CA CYS A 52 -7.04 1.27 -2.84
C CYS A 52 -7.16 1.21 -4.37
N GLY A 53 -6.27 1.87 -5.10
CA GLY A 53 -6.20 1.82 -6.56
C GLY A 53 -6.02 0.39 -7.09
N VAL A 54 -5.14 -0.41 -6.48
CA VAL A 54 -4.95 -1.82 -6.86
C VAL A 54 -6.18 -2.67 -6.56
N ILE A 55 -6.83 -2.49 -5.41
CA ILE A 55 -8.07 -3.22 -5.09
C ILE A 55 -9.18 -2.87 -6.11
N ILE A 56 -9.30 -1.60 -6.49
CA ILE A 56 -10.25 -1.16 -7.53
C ILE A 56 -9.88 -1.78 -8.89
N LEU A 57 -8.60 -1.78 -9.26
CA LEU A 57 -8.11 -2.39 -10.50
C LEU A 57 -8.49 -3.88 -10.55
N LEU A 58 -8.23 -4.63 -9.48
CA LEU A 58 -8.62 -6.04 -9.37
C LEU A 58 -10.14 -6.21 -9.51
N PHE A 59 -10.93 -5.34 -8.89
CA PHE A 59 -12.39 -5.39 -8.99
C PHE A 59 -12.91 -5.17 -10.41
N VAL A 60 -12.32 -4.22 -11.15
CA VAL A 60 -12.70 -3.90 -12.53
C VAL A 60 -12.35 -5.04 -13.46
N PHE A 61 -11.14 -5.60 -13.31
CA PHE A 61 -10.63 -6.63 -14.23
C PHE A 61 -10.99 -8.07 -13.86
N LYS A 62 -11.65 -8.30 -12.72
CA LYS A 62 -11.99 -9.65 -12.24
C LYS A 62 -12.73 -10.56 -13.22
N LYS A 63 -13.54 -9.99 -14.11
CA LYS A 63 -14.30 -10.77 -15.12
C LYS A 63 -13.47 -11.06 -16.37
N LYS A 64 -12.55 -10.16 -16.74
CA LYS A 64 -11.77 -10.24 -17.98
C LYS A 64 -10.47 -11.03 -17.80
N LEU A 65 -9.88 -10.96 -16.61
CA LEU A 65 -8.56 -11.51 -16.29
C LEU A 65 -8.63 -12.47 -15.10
N GLN A 66 -9.72 -13.23 -14.95
CA GLN A 66 -9.98 -14.05 -13.75
C GLN A 66 -8.80 -14.95 -13.37
N ASP A 67 -8.21 -15.65 -14.34
CA ASP A 67 -7.08 -16.56 -14.12
C ASP A 67 -5.73 -15.84 -13.99
N GLN A 68 -5.68 -14.53 -14.28
CA GLN A 68 -4.48 -13.71 -14.27
C GLN A 68 -4.51 -12.62 -13.18
N LEU A 69 -5.51 -12.63 -12.30
CA LEU A 69 -5.66 -11.63 -11.23
C LEU A 69 -4.44 -11.57 -10.31
N GLY A 70 -3.81 -12.71 -10.04
CA GLY A 70 -2.55 -12.77 -9.30
C GLY A 70 -1.42 -12.01 -10.01
N PHE A 71 -1.26 -12.21 -11.32
CA PHE A 71 -0.27 -11.49 -12.13
C PHE A 71 -0.57 -9.99 -12.21
N LEU A 72 -1.85 -9.61 -12.36
CA LEU A 72 -2.27 -8.22 -12.34
C LEU A 72 -1.92 -7.54 -11.01
N PHE A 73 -2.17 -8.22 -9.89
CA PHE A 73 -1.79 -7.74 -8.56
C PHE A 73 -0.29 -7.56 -8.40
N MET A 74 0.50 -8.56 -8.83
CA MET A 74 1.97 -8.50 -8.75
C MET A 74 2.52 -7.34 -9.58
N GLY A 75 2.07 -7.20 -10.83
CA GLY A 75 2.49 -6.11 -11.72
C GLY A 75 2.09 -4.74 -11.17
N ALA A 76 0.86 -4.59 -10.68
CA ALA A 76 0.42 -3.33 -10.07
C ALA A 76 1.19 -3.01 -8.79
N SER A 77 1.57 -4.03 -8.00
CA SER A 77 2.39 -3.85 -6.80
C SER A 77 3.84 -3.51 -7.08
N LEU A 78 4.43 -4.07 -8.14
CA LEU A 78 5.73 -3.64 -8.66
C LEU A 78 5.67 -2.19 -9.15
N LEU A 79 4.60 -1.78 -9.81
CA LEU A 79 4.44 -0.38 -10.21
C LEU A 79 4.34 0.56 -9.00
N LYS A 80 3.66 0.14 -7.91
CA LYS A 80 3.65 0.88 -6.64
C LYS A 80 5.05 1.09 -6.07
N PHE A 81 5.89 0.07 -6.16
CA PHE A 81 7.29 0.17 -5.76
C PHE A 81 8.05 1.20 -6.61
N VAL A 82 7.80 1.26 -7.93
CA VAL A 82 8.42 2.25 -8.82
C VAL A 82 8.06 3.69 -8.44
N PHE A 83 6.86 3.94 -7.89
CA PHE A 83 6.50 5.27 -7.40
C PHE A 83 7.42 5.81 -6.30
N PHE A 84 8.14 4.95 -5.57
CA PHE A 84 9.21 5.40 -4.67
C PHE A 84 10.22 6.30 -5.38
N PHE A 85 10.75 5.84 -6.52
CA PHE A 85 11.80 6.54 -7.25
C PHE A 85 11.34 7.87 -7.84
N VAL A 86 10.05 7.98 -8.15
CA VAL A 86 9.49 9.19 -8.79
C VAL A 86 8.99 10.19 -7.75
N LEU A 87 8.37 9.73 -6.67
CA LEU A 87 7.65 10.59 -5.72
C LEU A 87 8.41 10.87 -4.41
N PHE A 88 9.39 10.03 -4.04
CA PHE A 88 10.05 10.11 -2.72
C PHE A 88 11.56 10.24 -2.83
N TYR A 89 12.19 9.41 -3.68
CA TYR A 89 13.65 9.39 -3.84
C TYR A 89 14.27 10.77 -4.16
N PRO A 90 13.69 11.64 -5.00
CA PRO A 90 14.27 12.95 -5.28
C PRO A 90 14.36 13.86 -4.05
N GLU A 91 13.39 13.77 -3.13
CA GLU A 91 13.38 14.55 -1.90
C GLU A 91 14.31 13.94 -0.85
N TYR A 92 14.22 12.62 -0.63
CA TYR A 92 15.01 11.90 0.38
C TYR A 92 16.50 11.76 0.05
N ASN A 93 16.90 12.06 -1.18
CA ASN A 93 18.30 12.03 -1.61
C ASN A 93 18.77 13.43 -2.06
N ALA A 94 18.07 14.49 -1.63
CA ALA A 94 18.38 15.86 -2.03
C ALA A 94 19.74 16.35 -1.51
N ASP A 95 20.19 15.84 -0.37
CA ASP A 95 21.51 16.08 0.22
C ASP A 95 22.58 15.08 -0.25
N GLY A 96 22.20 14.12 -1.09
CA GLY A 96 23.08 13.09 -1.64
C GLY A 96 23.16 11.81 -0.81
N ASP A 97 22.43 11.69 0.31
CA ASP A 97 22.44 10.48 1.15
C ASP A 97 21.02 10.07 1.56
N LEU A 98 20.53 8.95 1.01
CA LEU A 98 19.27 8.37 1.44
C LEU A 98 19.43 7.67 2.80
N THR A 99 18.91 8.28 3.86
CA THR A 99 19.01 7.70 5.19
C THR A 99 18.10 6.47 5.34
N ARG A 100 18.47 5.58 6.28
CA ARG A 100 17.67 4.39 6.61
C ARG A 100 16.26 4.76 7.08
N LEU A 101 16.12 5.87 7.80
CA LEU A 101 14.83 6.31 8.33
C LEU A 101 13.92 6.83 7.21
N GLU A 102 14.45 7.57 6.24
CA GLU A 102 13.70 8.00 5.06
C GLU A 102 13.26 6.82 4.18
N PHE A 103 14.16 5.86 3.96
CA PHE A 103 13.81 4.60 3.29
C PHE A 103 12.65 3.91 4.02
N LEU A 104 12.77 3.67 5.33
CA LEU A 104 11.73 3.00 6.11
C LEU A 104 10.42 3.80 6.18
N THR A 105 10.49 5.13 6.08
CA THR A 105 9.31 6.00 6.02
C THR A 105 8.40 5.66 4.83
N PHE A 106 8.98 5.27 3.69
CA PHE A 106 8.21 4.75 2.55
C PHE A 106 7.90 3.26 2.65
N PHE A 107 8.89 2.44 3.01
CA PHE A 107 8.77 0.99 2.86
C PHE A 107 7.91 0.31 3.93
N ILE A 108 7.80 0.88 5.13
CA ILE A 108 6.89 0.38 6.17
C ILE A 108 5.42 0.46 5.74
N PRO A 109 4.87 1.64 5.37
CA PRO A 109 3.49 1.71 4.89
C PRO A 109 3.26 0.91 3.62
N TYR A 110 4.23 0.87 2.70
CA TYR A 110 4.16 0.01 1.51
C TYR A 110 3.96 -1.46 1.87
N ALA A 111 4.81 -2.02 2.74
CA ALA A 111 4.75 -3.42 3.13
C ALA A 111 3.43 -3.77 3.83
N ILE A 112 2.97 -2.91 4.74
CA ILE A 112 1.71 -3.11 5.48
C ILE A 112 0.52 -3.12 4.52
N CYS A 113 0.46 -2.17 3.58
CA CYS A 113 -0.58 -2.13 2.57
C CYS A 113 -0.53 -3.38 1.69
N LEU A 114 0.66 -3.74 1.21
CA LEU A 114 0.86 -4.90 0.34
C LEU A 114 0.42 -6.22 0.98
N ILE A 115 0.76 -6.43 2.26
CA ILE A 115 0.33 -7.60 3.03
C ILE A 115 -1.20 -7.61 3.16
N THR A 116 -1.80 -6.47 3.49
CA THR A 116 -3.26 -6.34 3.62
C THR A 116 -3.96 -6.65 2.30
N GLU A 117 -3.44 -6.12 1.18
CA GLU A 117 -3.97 -6.40 -0.16
C GLU A 117 -3.79 -7.87 -0.55
N SER A 118 -2.67 -8.49 -0.19
CA SER A 118 -2.42 -9.91 -0.44
C SER A 118 -3.44 -10.80 0.29
N VAL A 119 -3.77 -10.47 1.53
CA VAL A 119 -4.83 -11.15 2.30
C VAL A 119 -6.20 -10.93 1.66
N VAL A 120 -6.51 -9.70 1.24
CA VAL A 120 -7.76 -9.37 0.53
C VAL A 120 -7.87 -10.14 -0.78
N LEU A 121 -6.80 -10.20 -1.57
CA LEU A 121 -6.74 -10.94 -2.83
C LEU A 121 -6.91 -12.44 -2.62
N SER A 122 -6.22 -13.01 -1.63
CA SER A 122 -6.35 -14.44 -1.30
C SER A 122 -7.80 -14.82 -0.96
N LYS A 123 -8.45 -14.04 -0.09
CA LYS A 123 -9.88 -14.22 0.23
C LYS A 123 -10.76 -14.07 -1.01
N PHE A 124 -10.44 -13.11 -1.88
CA PHE A 124 -11.18 -12.87 -3.10
C PHE A 124 -11.07 -14.05 -4.09
N LEU A 125 -9.85 -14.52 -4.36
CA LEU A 125 -9.61 -15.66 -5.26
C LEU A 125 -10.29 -16.94 -4.75
N ASN A 126 -10.17 -17.24 -3.45
CA ASN A 126 -10.86 -18.39 -2.84
C ASN A 126 -12.39 -18.29 -2.99
N SER A 127 -12.95 -17.07 -2.91
CA SER A 127 -14.40 -16.88 -3.10
C SER A 127 -14.87 -17.11 -4.54
N LEU A 128 -13.98 -16.93 -5.53
CA LEU A 128 -14.29 -17.23 -6.93
C LEU A 128 -14.25 -18.73 -7.20
N ASP A 129 -13.27 -19.43 -6.61
CA ASP A 129 -13.10 -20.87 -6.78
C ASP A 129 -14.27 -21.66 -6.19
N ASN A 130 -14.69 -21.32 -4.96
CA ASN A 130 -15.84 -21.93 -4.30
C ASN A 130 -17.21 -21.62 -4.96
N SER A 131 -17.24 -20.72 -5.96
CA SER A 131 -18.45 -20.34 -6.70
C SER A 131 -18.55 -20.97 -8.10
N LYS A 132 -17.53 -21.73 -8.50
CA LYS A 132 -17.54 -22.57 -9.71
C LYS A 132 -18.16 -23.92 -9.40
#